data_AF-A0A511YFX8-F1
#
_entry.id   AF-A0A511YFX8-F1
#
_cell.length_a   1.000
_cell.length_b   1.000
_cell.length_c   1.000
_cell.angle_alpha   90.00
_cell.angle_beta   90.00
_cell.angle_gamma   90.00
#
_symmetry.space_group_name_H-M   'P 1'
#
loop_
_entity.id
_entity.type
_entity.pdbx_description
1 polymer ?
#
loop_
_entity_poly.entity_id
_entity_poly.type
_entity_poly.pdbx_seq_one_letter_code
_entity_poly.pdbx_strand_id
1 'polypeptide(L)'
;MKLTEKQIKFCEEYLIDLNATQACIRAGYSEKTARQTGSENLSKPDIQNYISELQEKKSEELDITQTMILQELVKVAFGDVKNYFDDLGRLINIADLKNDVSASIKSVTVQSEKIELRGETLVESSIKKIESYDKLKAIDTINRMLGFYSKDNAQKKSEAQVSIFQLPDNKR
;
A
#
# COMPACT_ATOMS: atom_id res chain seq x y z
N MET A 1 29.99 -3.05 7.00
CA MET A 1 30.71 -2.42 8.15
C MET A 1 29.76 -2.39 9.35
N LYS A 2 30.22 -2.09 10.57
CA LYS A 2 29.32 -1.88 11.72
C LYS A 2 28.72 -0.48 11.64
N LEU A 3 27.40 -0.36 11.76
CA LEU A 3 26.69 0.92 11.78
C LEU A 3 27.10 1.77 13.01
N THR A 4 27.18 3.07 12.80
CA THR A 4 27.36 4.04 13.89
C THR A 4 26.05 4.27 14.65
N GLU A 5 26.13 4.74 15.90
CA GLU A 5 24.94 5.06 16.71
C GLU A 5 24.00 6.06 16.02
N LYS A 6 24.54 7.07 15.32
CA LYS A 6 23.73 8.02 14.55
C LYS A 6 23.01 7.38 13.37
N GLN A 7 23.64 6.41 12.70
CA GLN A 7 23.01 5.67 11.61
C GLN A 7 21.93 4.71 12.12
N ILE A 8 22.18 4.05 13.26
CA ILE A 8 21.17 3.20 13.93
C ILE A 8 19.94 4.05 14.27
N LYS A 9 20.13 5.19 14.94
CA LYS A 9 19.04 6.11 15.29
C LYS A 9 18.32 6.63 14.05
N PHE A 10 19.05 6.93 12.97
CA PHE A 10 18.42 7.30 11.70
C PHE A 10 17.49 6.21 11.16
N CYS A 11 17.88 4.94 11.24
CA CYS A 11 17.05 3.83 10.76
C CYS A 11 15.77 3.67 11.59
N GLU A 12 15.89 3.75 12.91
CA GLU A 12 14.74 3.69 13.83
C GLU A 12 13.76 4.84 13.56
N GLU A 13 14.27 6.06 13.44
CA GLU A 13 13.47 7.27 13.18
C GLU A 13 12.86 7.29 11.79
N TYR A 14 13.52 6.68 10.79
CA TYR A 14 13.00 6.55 9.43
C TYR A 14 11.77 5.66 9.38
N LEU A 15 11.71 4.59 10.19
CA LEU A 15 10.57 3.67 10.21
C LEU A 15 9.33 4.20 10.94
N ILE A 16 9.35 5.46 11.40
CA ILE A 16 8.17 6.12 11.99
C ILE A 16 7.26 6.67 10.91
N ASP A 17 7.82 7.37 9.92
CA ASP A 17 7.09 8.15 8.92
C ASP A 17 7.64 7.99 7.49
N LEU A 18 8.66 7.14 7.30
CA LEU A 18 9.40 6.95 6.05
C LEU A 18 9.95 8.26 5.47
N ASN A 19 10.23 9.24 6.33
CA ASN A 19 10.77 10.54 5.96
C ASN A 19 12.26 10.64 6.31
N ALA A 20 13.11 10.49 5.30
CA ALA A 20 14.57 10.53 5.48
C ALA A 20 15.08 11.85 6.06
N THR A 21 14.46 12.99 5.70
CA THR A 21 14.90 14.30 6.19
C THR A 21 14.59 14.44 7.67
N GLN A 22 13.36 14.12 8.08
CA GLN A 22 12.96 14.19 9.49
C GLN A 22 13.70 13.15 10.34
N ALA A 23 13.93 11.96 9.81
CA ALA A 23 14.73 10.94 10.47
C ALA A 23 16.16 11.42 10.76
N CYS A 24 16.80 12.10 9.80
CA CYS A 24 18.11 12.71 10.03
C CYS A 24 18.09 13.77 11.14
N ILE A 25 17.08 14.63 11.18
CA ILE A 25 16.95 15.67 12.22
C ILE A 25 16.82 15.01 13.60
N ARG A 26 15.89 14.06 13.75
CA ARG A 26 15.66 13.34 15.02
C ARG A 26 16.88 12.49 15.45
N ALA A 27 17.63 11.96 14.48
CA ALA A 27 18.88 11.24 14.71
C ALA A 27 20.08 12.14 15.07
N GLY A 28 19.91 13.47 15.09
CA GLY A 28 20.96 14.41 15.51
C GLY A 28 21.99 14.72 14.40
N TYR A 29 21.56 14.64 13.14
CA TYR A 29 22.30 15.24 12.02
C TYR A 29 21.99 16.74 11.93
N SER A 30 22.82 17.48 11.17
CA SER A 30 22.57 18.90 10.95
C SER A 30 21.29 19.11 10.14
N GLU A 31 20.38 19.94 10.66
CA GLU A 31 19.14 20.31 9.95
C GLU A 31 19.42 20.89 8.56
N LYS A 32 20.49 21.68 8.43
CA LYS A 32 20.88 22.32 7.16
C LYS A 32 21.21 21.31 6.07
N THR A 33 21.72 20.13 6.44
CA THR A 33 22.14 19.09 5.49
C THR A 33 21.29 17.82 5.59
N ALA A 34 20.23 17.81 6.40
CA ALA A 34 19.42 16.64 6.69
C ALA A 34 18.82 16.01 5.43
N ARG A 35 18.39 16.83 4.46
CA ARG A 35 17.84 16.35 3.19
C ARG A 35 18.88 15.55 2.38
N GLN A 36 20.07 16.10 2.21
CA GLN A 36 21.16 15.45 1.47
C GLN A 36 21.66 14.21 2.22
N THR A 37 21.86 14.35 3.54
CA THR A 37 22.34 13.27 4.40
C THR A 37 21.36 12.11 4.45
N GLY A 38 20.05 12.38 4.48
CA GLY A 38 19.02 11.33 4.45
C GLY A 38 19.05 10.56 3.13
N SER A 39 19.17 11.26 2.01
CA SER A 39 19.34 10.63 0.68
C SER A 39 20.61 9.78 0.60
N GLU A 40 21.72 10.28 1.15
CA GLU A 40 22.99 9.55 1.18
C GLU A 40 22.94 8.35 2.13
N ASN A 41 22.27 8.46 3.27
CA ASN A 41 22.09 7.34 4.19
C ASN A 41 21.25 6.23 3.53
N LEU A 42 20.17 6.57 2.84
CA LEU A 42 19.35 5.59 2.14
C LEU A 42 20.08 4.92 0.95
N SER A 43 21.16 5.48 0.42
CA SER A 43 21.93 4.81 -0.64
C SER A 43 22.98 3.82 -0.11
N LYS A 44 23.25 3.81 1.20
CA LYS A 44 24.26 2.93 1.81
C LYS A 44 23.70 1.53 2.04
N PRO A 45 24.32 0.46 1.50
CA PRO A 45 23.84 -0.91 1.66
C PRO A 45 23.70 -1.35 3.12
N ASP A 46 24.67 -1.01 3.98
CA ASP A 46 24.62 -1.37 5.41
C ASP A 46 23.39 -0.75 6.12
N ILE A 47 22.99 0.47 5.74
CA ILE A 47 21.80 1.14 6.29
C ILE A 47 20.52 0.50 5.74
N GLN A 48 20.47 0.21 4.44
CA GLN A 48 19.33 -0.47 3.82
C GLN A 48 19.09 -1.86 4.42
N ASN A 49 20.15 -2.62 4.66
CA ASN A 49 20.08 -3.92 5.31
C ASN A 49 19.50 -3.81 6.72
N TYR A 50 19.98 -2.86 7.52
CA TYR A 50 19.47 -2.68 8.89
C TYR A 50 18.03 -2.15 8.94
N ILE A 51 17.63 -1.28 8.00
CA ILE A 51 16.21 -0.90 7.85
C ILE A 51 15.36 -2.14 7.54
N SER A 52 15.85 -3.02 6.66
CA SER A 52 15.14 -4.26 6.30
C SER A 52 15.00 -5.20 7.50
N GLU A 53 16.06 -5.39 8.29
CA GLU A 53 16.03 -6.17 9.53
C GLU A 53 15.02 -5.60 10.55
N LEU A 54 14.98 -4.27 10.72
CA LEU A 54 14.01 -3.62 11.61
C LEU A 54 12.57 -3.75 11.10
N GLN A 55 12.35 -3.69 9.79
CA GLN A 55 11.04 -3.91 9.18
C GLN A 55 10.57 -5.35 9.39
N GLU A 56 11.45 -6.33 9.17
CA GLU A 56 11.17 -7.74 9.40
C GLU A 56 10.81 -8.00 10.86
N LYS A 57 11.62 -7.50 11.80
CA LYS A 57 11.34 -7.59 13.24
C LYS A 57 9.98 -7.00 13.61
N LYS A 58 9.63 -5.81 13.10
CA LYS A 58 8.31 -5.21 13.35
C LYS A 58 7.18 -6.04 12.73
N SER A 59 7.41 -6.64 11.56
CA SER A 59 6.46 -7.54 10.91
C SER A 59 6.19 -8.77 11.78
N GLU A 60 7.24 -9.35 12.35
CA GLU A 60 7.18 -10.49 13.28
C GLU A 60 6.48 -10.11 14.60
N GLU A 61 6.81 -8.95 15.18
CA GLU A 61 6.18 -8.46 16.42
C GLU A 61 4.66 -8.24 16.27
N LEU A 62 4.21 -7.85 15.06
CA LEU A 62 2.80 -7.63 14.76
C LEU A 62 2.09 -8.85 14.17
N ASP A 63 2.81 -9.95 13.92
CA ASP A 63 2.32 -11.13 13.19
C ASP A 63 1.66 -10.76 11.84
N ILE A 64 2.22 -9.75 11.17
CA ILE A 64 1.75 -9.30 9.85
C ILE A 64 2.63 -9.95 8.79
N THR A 65 2.01 -10.65 7.85
CA THR A 65 2.70 -11.26 6.70
C THR A 65 2.33 -10.55 5.40
N GLN A 66 3.21 -10.65 4.38
CA GLN A 66 2.89 -10.17 3.03
C GLN A 66 1.62 -10.83 2.47
N THR A 67 1.39 -12.10 2.82
CA THR A 67 0.18 -12.85 2.43
C THR A 67 -1.08 -12.23 3.04
N MET A 68 -1.06 -11.84 4.31
CA MET A 68 -2.21 -11.18 4.95
C MET A 68 -2.52 -9.82 4.29
N ILE A 69 -1.49 -9.03 3.99
CA ILE A 69 -1.66 -7.75 3.29
C ILE A 69 -2.28 -7.97 1.90
N LEU A 70 -1.78 -8.97 1.15
CA LEU A 70 -2.32 -9.32 -0.16
C LEU A 70 -3.77 -9.79 -0.07
N GLN A 71 -4.12 -10.60 0.93
CA GLN A 71 -5.50 -11.06 1.13
C GLN A 71 -6.46 -9.88 1.35
N GLU A 72 -6.07 -8.88 2.14
CA GLU A 72 -6.89 -7.68 2.33
C GLU A 72 -6.97 -6.80 1.08
N LEU A 73 -5.85 -6.62 0.37
CA LEU A 73 -5.87 -5.89 -0.91
C LEU A 73 -6.76 -6.58 -1.96
N VAL A 74 -6.79 -7.91 -1.99
CA VAL A 74 -7.65 -8.70 -2.88
C VAL A 74 -9.13 -8.45 -2.59
N LYS A 75 -9.53 -8.34 -1.31
CA LYS A 75 -10.93 -8.00 -0.95
C LYS A 75 -11.32 -6.63 -1.48
N VAL A 76 -10.43 -5.64 -1.39
CA VAL A 76 -10.67 -4.30 -1.97
C VAL A 76 -10.67 -4.32 -3.50
N ALA A 77 -9.71 -5.01 -4.12
CA ALA A 77 -9.53 -5.05 -5.56
C ALA A 77 -10.68 -5.80 -6.27
N PHE A 78 -11.17 -6.89 -5.68
CA PHE A 78 -12.14 -7.79 -6.31
C PHE A 78 -13.50 -7.83 -5.60
N GLY A 79 -13.72 -6.94 -4.62
CA GLY A 79 -15.04 -6.72 -4.05
C GLY A 79 -16.08 -6.39 -5.12
N ASP A 80 -17.18 -7.12 -5.12
CA ASP A 80 -18.33 -6.90 -6.01
C ASP A 80 -19.39 -6.07 -5.28
N VAL A 81 -19.87 -5.02 -5.96
CA VAL A 81 -20.94 -4.15 -5.47
C VAL A 81 -22.24 -4.94 -5.25
N LYS A 82 -22.47 -6.03 -6.00
CA LYS A 82 -23.63 -6.90 -5.81
C LYS A 82 -23.71 -7.49 -4.40
N ASN A 83 -22.58 -7.65 -3.72
CA ASN A 83 -22.55 -8.19 -2.36
C ASN A 83 -23.17 -7.26 -1.31
N TYR A 84 -23.46 -6.00 -1.67
CA TYR A 84 -24.18 -5.07 -0.81
C TYR A 84 -25.70 -5.19 -0.92
N PHE A 85 -26.22 -5.98 -1.87
CA PHE A 85 -27.66 -6.04 -2.17
C PHE A 85 -28.23 -7.45 -1.94
N ASP A 86 -29.47 -7.51 -1.46
CA ASP A 86 -30.25 -8.74 -1.39
C ASP A 86 -30.79 -9.16 -2.77
N ASP A 87 -31.44 -10.32 -2.85
CA ASP A 87 -32.03 -10.85 -4.10
C ASP A 87 -33.11 -9.95 -4.72
N LEU A 88 -33.62 -8.98 -3.94
CA LEU A 88 -34.61 -7.99 -4.37
C LEU A 88 -33.97 -6.66 -4.75
N GLY A 89 -32.64 -6.55 -4.74
CA GLY A 89 -31.90 -5.34 -5.10
C GLY A 89 -31.92 -4.25 -4.03
N ARG A 90 -32.25 -4.59 -2.77
CA ARG A 90 -32.20 -3.67 -1.63
C ARG A 90 -30.88 -3.81 -0.90
N LEU A 91 -30.39 -2.73 -0.31
CA LEU A 91 -29.16 -2.80 0.49
C LEU A 91 -29.36 -3.72 1.70
N ILE A 92 -28.44 -4.67 1.86
CA ILE A 92 -28.39 -5.55 3.03
C ILE A 92 -28.15 -4.69 4.28
N ASN A 93 -28.78 -5.04 5.40
CA ASN A 93 -28.54 -4.34 6.66
C ASN A 93 -27.06 -4.47 7.07
N ILE A 94 -26.52 -3.44 7.71
CA ILE A 94 -25.13 -3.48 8.19
C ILE A 94 -24.86 -4.67 9.13
N ALA A 95 -25.87 -5.12 9.88
CA ALA A 95 -25.78 -6.28 10.76
C ALA A 95 -25.61 -7.62 9.98
N ASP A 96 -26.09 -7.66 8.74
CA ASP A 96 -26.10 -8.86 7.90
C ASP A 96 -25.00 -8.84 6.83
N LEU A 97 -24.18 -7.79 6.78
CA LEU A 97 -23.02 -7.72 5.89
C LEU A 97 -21.96 -8.74 6.31
N LYS A 98 -21.57 -9.62 5.38
CA LYS A 98 -20.47 -10.55 5.59
C LYS A 98 -19.15 -9.81 5.84
N ASN A 99 -18.31 -10.34 6.73
CA ASN A 99 -17.02 -9.74 7.12
C ASN A 99 -16.07 -9.48 5.93
N ASP A 100 -16.14 -10.27 4.87
CA ASP A 100 -15.29 -10.08 3.69
C ASP A 100 -15.69 -8.86 2.86
N VAL A 101 -16.96 -8.45 2.95
CA VAL A 101 -17.52 -7.32 2.20
C VAL A 101 -17.19 -6.01 2.93
N SER A 102 -17.25 -6.00 4.27
CA SER A 102 -16.94 -4.83 5.08
C SER A 102 -15.50 -4.35 4.94
N ALA A 103 -14.55 -5.26 4.71
CA ALA A 103 -13.14 -4.92 4.46
C ALA A 103 -12.91 -4.02 3.24
N SER A 104 -13.83 -4.04 2.26
CA SER A 104 -13.75 -3.20 1.05
C SER A 104 -14.44 -1.84 1.20
N ILE A 105 -15.14 -1.61 2.32
CA ILE A 105 -15.91 -0.40 2.57
C ILE A 105 -15.05 0.65 3.26
N LYS A 106 -15.00 1.84 2.66
CA LYS A 106 -14.37 3.03 3.23
C LYS A 106 -15.29 3.76 4.20
N SER A 107 -16.58 3.88 3.88
CA SER A 107 -17.58 4.52 4.74
C SER A 107 -19.01 4.01 4.48
N VAL A 108 -19.84 3.95 5.52
CA VAL A 108 -21.27 3.64 5.43
C VAL A 108 -22.07 4.77 6.09
N THR A 109 -23.06 5.29 5.39
CA THR A 109 -24.04 6.23 5.97
C THR A 109 -25.35 5.50 6.22
N VAL A 110 -25.75 5.42 7.48
CA VAL A 110 -26.99 4.76 7.94
C VAL A 110 -28.00 5.82 8.36
N GLN A 111 -29.25 5.63 7.97
CA GLN A 111 -30.39 6.41 8.46
C GLN A 111 -31.27 5.49 9.30
N SER A 112 -31.62 5.94 10.51
CA SER A 112 -32.50 5.19 11.40
C SER A 112 -33.83 5.92 11.52
N GLU A 113 -34.91 5.22 11.25
CA GLU A 113 -36.27 5.71 11.44
C GLU A 113 -36.93 4.97 12.59
N LYS A 114 -37.61 5.72 13.47
CA LYS A 114 -38.40 5.14 14.55
C LYS A 114 -39.80 4.89 14.02
N ILE A 115 -40.19 3.63 13.99
CA ILE A 115 -41.52 3.20 13.60
C ILE A 115 -42.23 2.73 14.87
N GLU A 116 -43.29 3.44 15.27
CA GLU A 116 -44.18 2.96 16.32
C GLU A 116 -45.21 2.01 15.72
N LEU A 117 -45.10 0.73 16.08
CA LEU A 117 -46.06 -0.31 15.73
C LEU A 117 -46.63 -0.88 17.02
N ARG A 118 -47.96 -0.74 17.19
CA ARG A 118 -48.71 -1.32 18.31
C ARG A 118 -48.15 -1.00 19.72
N GLY A 119 -47.61 0.20 19.92
CA GLY A 119 -47.07 0.65 21.20
C GLY A 119 -45.63 0.20 21.48
N GLU A 120 -44.99 -0.49 20.54
CA GLU A 120 -43.56 -0.78 20.58
C GLU A 120 -42.82 0.14 19.59
N THR A 121 -41.72 0.74 20.05
CA THR A 121 -40.83 1.54 19.18
C THR A 121 -39.84 0.60 18.51
N LEU A 122 -40.02 0.33 17.22
CA LEU A 122 -39.01 -0.31 16.40
C LEU A 122 -38.08 0.76 15.79
N VAL A 123 -36.78 0.49 15.80
CA VAL A 123 -35.80 1.31 15.09
C VAL A 123 -35.40 0.56 13.84
N GLU A 124 -35.87 1.01 12.68
CA GLU A 124 -35.47 0.46 11.40
C GLU A 124 -34.28 1.25 10.87
N SER A 125 -33.13 0.59 10.72
CA SER A 125 -31.92 1.17 10.14
C SER A 125 -31.80 0.76 8.68
N SER A 126 -31.67 1.75 7.79
CA SER A 126 -31.43 1.54 6.36
C SER A 126 -30.13 2.22 5.93
N ILE A 127 -29.36 1.55 5.05
CA ILE A 127 -28.15 2.15 4.48
C ILE A 127 -28.57 3.09 3.35
N LYS A 128 -28.08 4.33 3.39
CA LYS A 128 -28.33 5.35 2.35
C LYS A 128 -27.20 5.46 1.34
N LYS A 129 -25.97 5.22 1.79
CA LYS A 129 -24.76 5.39 0.98
C LYS A 129 -23.66 4.46 1.47
N ILE A 130 -22.97 3.83 0.51
CA ILE A 130 -21.75 3.06 0.73
C ILE A 130 -20.66 3.68 -0.14
N GLU A 131 -19.51 4.01 0.46
CA GLU A 131 -18.31 4.37 -0.27
C GLU A 131 -17.28 3.25 -0.09
N SER A 132 -16.77 2.70 -1.19
CA SER A 132 -15.72 1.68 -1.16
C SER A 132 -14.33 2.31 -1.30
N TYR A 133 -13.30 1.56 -0.92
CA TYR A 133 -11.91 1.95 -1.18
C TYR A 133 -11.59 1.97 -2.68
N ASP A 134 -10.48 2.60 -3.05
CA ASP A 134 -10.05 2.73 -4.44
C ASP A 134 -9.52 1.38 -4.97
N LYS A 135 -10.37 0.70 -5.73
CA LYS A 135 -10.09 -0.57 -6.39
C LYS A 135 -8.86 -0.52 -7.29
N LEU A 136 -8.64 0.56 -8.04
CA LEU A 136 -7.52 0.66 -8.98
C LEU A 136 -6.20 0.78 -8.24
N LYS A 137 -6.16 1.52 -7.12
CA LYS A 137 -4.97 1.61 -6.26
C LYS A 137 -4.64 0.27 -5.60
N ALA A 138 -5.64 -0.48 -5.17
CA ALA A 138 -5.43 -1.83 -4.63
C ALA A 138 -4.81 -2.75 -5.69
N ILE A 139 -5.34 -2.76 -6.92
CA ILE A 139 -4.79 -3.54 -8.04
C ILE A 139 -3.36 -3.12 -8.37
N ASP A 140 -3.07 -1.82 -8.48
CA ASP A 140 -1.71 -1.32 -8.73
C ASP A 140 -0.74 -1.75 -7.62
N THR A 141 -1.17 -1.71 -6.36
CA THR A 141 -0.34 -2.17 -5.22
C THR A 141 -0.06 -3.67 -5.31
N ILE A 142 -1.09 -4.49 -5.60
CA ILE A 142 -0.94 -5.94 -5.82
C ILE A 142 0.03 -6.21 -6.98
N ASN A 143 -0.10 -5.50 -8.10
CA ASN A 143 0.78 -5.64 -9.25
C ASN A 143 2.25 -5.36 -8.90
N ARG A 144 2.51 -4.36 -8.06
CA ARG A 144 3.86 -4.04 -7.57
C ARG A 144 4.38 -5.12 -6.64
N MET A 145 3.58 -5.57 -5.68
CA MET A 145 3.96 -6.62 -4.72
C MET A 145 4.27 -7.96 -5.40
N LEU A 146 3.50 -8.34 -6.41
CA LEU A 146 3.68 -9.59 -7.16
C LEU A 146 4.68 -9.47 -8.32
N GLY A 147 5.24 -8.28 -8.55
CA GLY A 147 6.22 -8.06 -9.62
C GLY A 147 5.66 -8.21 -11.03
N PHE A 148 4.37 -7.91 -11.26
CA PHE A 148 3.82 -7.93 -12.62
C PHE A 148 4.42 -6.82 -13.50
N TYR A 149 4.76 -5.66 -12.92
CA TYR A 149 5.43 -4.58 -13.65
C TYR A 149 6.89 -4.89 -14.05
N SER A 150 7.60 -5.75 -13.32
CA SER A 150 8.97 -6.13 -13.69
C SER A 150 9.00 -7.11 -14.87
N LYS A 151 7.92 -7.89 -15.09
CA LYS A 151 7.76 -8.71 -16.31
C LYS A 151 7.55 -7.85 -17.56
N ASP A 152 6.75 -6.79 -17.49
CA ASP A 152 6.53 -5.86 -18.61
C ASP A 152 7.80 -5.08 -18.99
N ASN A 153 8.62 -4.67 -18.00
CA ASN A 153 9.86 -3.95 -18.25
C ASN A 153 11.00 -4.84 -18.78
N ALA A 154 11.00 -6.13 -18.45
CA ALA A 154 11.92 -7.10 -19.06
C ALA A 154 11.63 -7.28 -20.56
N GLN A 155 10.36 -7.19 -20.98
CA GLN A 155 9.93 -7.31 -22.37
C GLN A 155 10.28 -6.09 -23.24
N LYS A 156 10.51 -4.90 -22.63
CA LYS A 156 11.02 -3.70 -23.34
C LYS A 156 12.53 -3.73 -23.61
N LYS A 157 13.29 -4.62 -22.98
CA LYS A 157 14.67 -4.90 -23.39
C LYS A 157 14.67 -5.92 -24.53
N SER A 158 13.99 -5.63 -25.65
CA SER A 158 14.34 -6.32 -26.90
C SER A 158 15.70 -5.78 -27.35
N GLU A 159 16.67 -6.67 -27.48
CA GLU A 159 18.01 -6.40 -27.98
C GLU A 159 17.98 -5.40 -29.13
N ALA A 160 18.60 -4.23 -28.92
CA ALA A 160 18.88 -3.34 -30.04
C ALA A 160 19.83 -4.09 -30.98
N GLN A 161 19.29 -4.66 -32.07
CA GLN A 161 20.12 -5.10 -33.20
C GLN A 161 20.76 -3.85 -33.79
N VAL A 162 21.95 -3.51 -33.28
CA VAL A 162 22.81 -2.51 -33.92
C VAL A 162 23.35 -3.16 -35.19
N SER A 163 22.68 -2.92 -36.31
CA SER A 163 23.23 -3.22 -37.62
C SER A 163 24.33 -2.20 -37.92
N ILE A 164 25.59 -2.59 -37.67
CA ILE A 164 26.74 -1.78 -38.08
C ILE A 164 26.87 -1.88 -39.60
N PHE A 165 26.49 -0.82 -40.31
CA PHE A 165 26.86 -0.68 -41.72
C PHE A 165 28.28 -0.13 -41.81
N GLN A 166 29.22 -0.95 -42.27
CA GLN A 166 30.54 -0.47 -42.69
C GLN A 166 30.40 0.23 -44.04
N LEU A 167 30.70 1.53 -44.08
CA LEU A 167 30.82 2.29 -45.32
C LEU A 167 32.16 1.92 -46.00
N PRO A 168 32.21 1.76 -47.33
CA PRO A 168 33.46 1.51 -48.03
C PRO A 168 34.42 2.69 -47.87
N ASP A 169 35.67 2.40 -47.53
CA ASP A 169 36.76 3.38 -47.48
C ASP A 169 36.88 4.11 -48.81
N ASN A 170 36.42 5.35 -48.85
CA ASN A 170 36.59 6.23 -49.99
C ASN A 170 38.02 6.80 -49.95
N LYS A 171 39.00 5.97 -50.34
CA LYS A 171 40.36 6.42 -50.61
C LYS A 171 40.34 7.42 -51.77
N ARG A 172 40.48 8.70 -51.44
CA ARG A 172 41.00 9.75 -52.32
C ARG A 172 42.10 10.50 -51.60
#